data_AF-A0A1M4YJ71-F1
#
_entry.id   AF-A0A1M4YJ71-F1
#
_cell.length_a   1.000
_cell.length_b   1.000
_cell.length_c   1.000
_cell.angle_alpha   90.00
_cell.angle_beta   90.00
_cell.angle_gamma   90.00
#
_symmetry.space_group_name_H-M   'P 1'
#
loop_
_entity.id
_entity.type
_entity.pdbx_description
1 polymer ?
#
loop_
_entity_poly.entity_id
_entity_poly.type
_entity_poly.pdbx_seq_one_letter_code
_entity_poly.pdbx_strand_id
1 'polypeptide(L)' 'MKYTLENIVERSKKNEDLEFLFFWGHTVKDEITKACFSQWFPAEFEENAIIYKTTQHYMMAGRQNYLMTMKF' A
#
# COMPACT_ATOMS: atom_id res chain seq x y z
N MET A 1 5.17 23.63 11.34
CA MET A 1 4.26 22.59 10.80
C MET A 1 4.47 21.30 11.59
N LYS A 2 3.41 20.58 12.00
CA LYS A 2 3.54 19.36 12.83
C LYS A 2 4.21 18.18 12.07
N TYR A 3 4.00 18.08 10.76
CA TYR A 3 4.42 16.96 9.92
C TYR A 3 5.45 17.38 8.86
N THR A 4 6.59 17.96 9.28
CA THR A 4 7.73 18.14 8.37
C THR A 4 8.67 16.95 8.47
N LEU A 5 9.49 16.73 7.44
CA LEU A 5 10.46 15.64 7.41
C LEU A 5 11.43 15.72 8.59
N GLU A 6 11.93 16.92 8.89
CA GLU A 6 12.88 17.17 9.97
C GLU A 6 12.26 16.79 11.33
N ASN A 7 11.04 17.25 11.58
CA ASN A 7 10.31 16.94 12.82
C ASN A 7 10.05 15.43 12.97
N ILE A 8 9.70 14.74 11.88
CA ILE A 8 9.45 13.29 11.91
C ILE A 8 10.75 12.52 12.20
N VAL A 9 11.86 12.93 11.58
CA VAL A 9 13.17 12.30 11.81
C VAL A 9 13.63 12.51 13.25
N GLU A 10 13.48 13.71 13.81
CA GLU A 10 13.85 13.99 15.19
C GLU A 10 13.02 13.19 16.20
N ARG A 11 11.70 13.13 16.00
CA ARG A 11 10.80 12.38 16.89
C ARG A 11 11.02 10.87 16.82
N SER A 12 11.30 10.35 15.62
CA SER A 12 11.72 8.95 15.42
C SER A 12 13.02 8.63 16.16
N LYS A 13 14.04 9.50 16.08
CA LYS A 13 15.29 9.36 16.83
C LYS A 13 15.11 9.38 18.35
N LYS A 14 14.12 10.13 18.84
CA LYS A 14 13.74 10.19 20.26
C LYS A 14 12.91 8.99 20.72
N ASN A 15 12.60 8.04 19.81
CA ASN A 15 11.79 6.86 20.07
C ASN A 15 10.40 7.22 20.65
N GLU A 16 9.86 8.37 20.22
CA GLU A 16 8.51 8.80 20.56
C GLU A 16 7.47 7.88 19.90
N ASP A 17 6.30 7.72 20.53
CA ASP A 17 5.16 7.07 19.88
C ASP A 17 4.66 7.91 18.72
N LEU A 18 4.85 7.38 17.51
CA LEU A 18 4.43 8.00 16.26
C LEU A 18 3.10 7.38 15.81
N GLU A 19 2.15 8.24 15.42
CA GLU A 19 0.84 7.83 14.87
C GLU A 19 0.94 7.19 13.46
N PHE A 20 2.15 7.01 12.92
CA PHE A 20 2.38 6.46 11.59
C PHE A 20 3.43 5.37 11.63
N LEU A 21 3.23 4.37 10.76
CA LEU A 21 4.09 3.21 10.65
C LEU A 21 5.05 3.38 9.47
N PHE A 22 6.35 3.30 9.72
CA PHE A 22 7.33 3.18 8.64
C PHE A 22 7.31 1.76 8.07
N PHE A 23 7.03 1.65 6.78
CA PHE A 23 7.18 0.42 6.00
C PHE A 23 7.78 0.76 4.64
N TRP A 24 8.75 -0.03 4.21
CA TRP A 24 9.39 0.10 2.90
C TRP A 24 9.84 -1.28 2.42
N GLY A 25 9.65 -1.54 1.13
CA GLY A 25 9.95 -2.84 0.53
C GLY A 25 8.77 -3.79 0.49
N HIS A 26 8.90 -4.79 -0.38
CA HIS A 26 7.87 -5.80 -0.67
C HIS A 26 8.40 -7.21 -0.41
N THR A 27 9.38 -7.37 0.48
CA THR A 27 9.92 -8.69 0.81
C THR A 27 8.84 -9.50 1.53
N VAL A 28 8.14 -10.31 0.76
CA VAL A 28 7.15 -11.24 1.25
C VAL A 28 7.90 -12.32 2.03
N LYS A 29 7.54 -12.48 3.30
CA LYS A 29 7.83 -13.67 4.08
C LYS A 29 6.52 -14.45 4.18
N ASP A 30 6.57 -15.74 4.51
CA ASP A 30 5.38 -16.56 4.79
C ASP A 30 4.62 -16.12 6.07
N GLU A 31 4.98 -14.97 6.63
CA GLU A 31 4.41 -14.38 7.84
C GLU A 31 3.84 -12.98 7.53
N ILE A 32 2.77 -12.61 8.24
CA ILE A 32 2.22 -11.26 8.18
C ILE A 32 3.25 -10.28 8.78
N THR A 33 3.78 -9.40 7.95
CA THR A 33 4.70 -8.33 8.35
C THR A 33 4.14 -6.97 7.93
N LYS A 34 4.83 -5.87 8.26
CA LYS A 34 4.48 -4.52 7.79
C LYS A 34 4.41 -4.39 6.26
N ALA A 35 4.94 -5.36 5.51
CA ALA A 35 4.76 -5.44 4.06
C ALA A 35 3.30 -5.65 3.63
N CYS A 36 2.39 -6.06 4.53
CA CYS A 36 0.95 -6.20 4.23
C CYS A 36 0.27 -4.89 3.82
N PHE A 37 0.86 -3.74 4.18
CA PHE A 37 0.40 -2.42 3.74
C PHE A 37 0.83 -2.08 2.30
N SER A 38 1.66 -2.93 1.66
CA SER A 38 2.06 -2.76 0.27
C SER A 38 0.97 -3.22 -0.69
N GLN A 39 0.76 -2.47 -1.79
CA GLN A 39 -0.12 -2.85 -2.88
C GLN A 39 0.31 -4.15 -3.60
N TRP A 40 1.56 -4.56 -3.41
CA TRP A 40 2.17 -5.76 -3.97
C TRP A 40 2.09 -6.97 -3.03
N PHE A 41 1.55 -6.80 -1.82
CA PHE A 41 1.42 -7.90 -0.87
C PHE A 41 0.45 -8.96 -1.43
N PRO A 42 0.81 -10.25 -1.41
CA PRO A 42 -0.04 -11.33 -1.90
C PRO A 42 -1.16 -11.61 -0.89
N ALA A 43 -2.26 -10.88 -1.04
CA ALA A 43 -3.51 -11.11 -0.34
C ALA A 43 -4.62 -11.22 -1.38
N GLU A 44 -5.12 -12.44 -1.56
CA GLU A 44 -6.19 -12.72 -2.50
C GLU A 44 -7.52 -12.19 -1.96
N PHE A 45 -8.27 -11.52 -2.84
CA PHE A 45 -9.63 -11.08 -2.55
C PHE A 45 -10.50 -11.15 -3.80
N GLU A 46 -11.81 -11.19 -3.60
CA GLU A 46 -12.80 -11.27 -4.67
C GLU A 46 -13.63 -9.98 -4.72
N GLU A 47 -13.83 -9.45 -5.92
CA GLU A 47 -14.76 -8.35 -6.17
C GLU A 47 -15.47 -8.59 -7.51
N ASN A 48 -16.81 -8.52 -7.52
CA ASN A 48 -17.65 -8.78 -8.69
C ASN A 48 -17.35 -10.14 -9.38
N ALA A 49 -17.16 -11.20 -8.59
CA ALA A 49 -16.79 -12.55 -9.06
C ALA A 49 -15.42 -12.64 -9.78
N ILE A 50 -14.56 -11.61 -9.64
CA ILE A 50 -13.18 -11.62 -10.14
C ILE A 50 -12.24 -11.72 -8.94
N ILE A 51 -11.34 -12.70 -9.00
CA ILE A 51 -10.31 -12.93 -7.99
C ILE A 51 -9.06 -12.11 -8.36
N TYR A 52 -8.60 -11.28 -7.43
CA TYR A 52 -7.38 -10.50 -7.56
C TYR A 52 -6.34 -10.98 -6.54
N LYS A 53 -5.13 -11.26 -7.03
CA LYS A 53 -4.01 -11.75 -6.18
C LYS A 53 -3.38 -10.66 -5.32
N THR A 54 -3.50 -9.39 -5.73
CA THR A 54 -3.01 -8.22 -4.99
C THR A 54 -3.88 -7.00 -5.31
N THR A 55 -3.84 -5.98 -4.45
CA THR A 55 -4.52 -4.69 -4.70
C THR A 55 -4.08 -4.05 -6.02
N GLN A 56 -2.82 -4.20 -6.41
CA GLN A 56 -2.34 -3.64 -7.67
C GLN A 56 -3.02 -4.28 -8.89
N HIS A 57 -3.26 -5.60 -8.89
CA HIS A 57 -3.96 -6.25 -10.00
C HIS A 57 -5.36 -5.66 -10.19
N TYR A 58 -6.07 -5.43 -9.08
CA TYR A 58 -7.34 -4.72 -9.09
C TYR A 58 -7.23 -3.30 -9.65
N MET A 59 -6.27 -2.50 -9.16
CA MET A 59 -6.05 -1.13 -9.66
C MET A 59 -5.68 -1.08 -11.14
N MET A 60 -4.97 -2.08 -11.66
CA MET A 60 -4.65 -2.21 -13.08
C MET A 60 -5.89 -2.55 -13.91
N ALA A 61 -6.72 -3.48 -13.46
CA ALA A 61 -8.00 -3.78 -14.10
C ALA A 61 -8.92 -2.54 -14.14
N GLY A 62 -9.00 -1.79 -13.04
CA GLY A 62 -9.75 -0.53 -12.97
C GLY A 62 -9.19 0.57 -13.88
N ARG A 63 -7.85 0.73 -13.95
CA ARG A 63 -7.22 1.68 -14.88
C ARG A 63 -7.53 1.37 -16.35
N GLN A 64 -7.60 0.09 -16.70
CA GLN A 64 -7.95 -0.31 -18.06
C GLN A 64 -9.40 0.05 -18.40
N ASN A 65 -10.33 -0.10 -17.44
CA ASN A 65 -11.71 0.37 -17.61
C ASN A 65 -11.77 1.90 -17.80
N TYR A 66 -11.03 2.68 -17.00
CA TYR A 66 -11.02 4.13 -17.13
C TYR A 66 -10.47 4.61 -18.50
N LEU A 67 -9.42 3.96 -19.01
CA LEU A 67 -8.85 4.26 -20.33
C LEU A 67 -9.77 3.89 -21.50
N MET A 68 -10.64 2.89 -21.33
CA MET A 68 -11.67 2.57 -22.32
C MET A 68 -12.85 3.54 -22.28
N THR A 69 -13.26 4.01 -21.08
CA THR A 69 -14.36 4.96 -20.91
C THR A 69 -14.02 6.38 -21.41
N MET A 70 -12.74 6.78 -21.37
CA MET A 70 -12.27 8.09 -21.87
C MET A 70 -11.91 8.10 -23.37
N LYS A 71 -12.16 7.02 -24.11
CA LYS A 71 -11.89 6.91 -25.55
C LYS A 71 -13.15 7.05 -26.44
N PHE A 72 -14.23 7.59 -25.90
CA PHE A 72 -15.45 7.92 -26.64
C PHE A 72 -15.59 9.44 -26.80
#